data_AF-A0A5N6W678-F1
#
_entry.id   AF-A0A5N6W678-F1
#
_cell.length_a   1.000
_cell.length_b   1.000
_cell.length_c   1.000
_cell.angle_alpha   90.00
_cell.angle_beta   90.00
_cell.angle_gamma   90.00
#
_symmetry.space_group_name_H-M   'P 1'
#
loop_
_entity.id
_entity.type
_entity.pdbx_description
1 polymer ?
#
loop_
_entity_poly.entity_id
_entity_poly.type
_entity_poly.pdbx_seq_one_letter_code
_entity_poly.pdbx_strand_id
1 'polypeptide(L)'
;MATTSTSTPTTKYNLRNPLPLSATQEQEVKKIFHKRVRAHCAEEIKAFAQCAVNRTITATWVCRDQRLTMNSCMLAHAKPEEEDRAREEWFATHEERRREKEEELKRVEVRREEIIRMMREDEARSKGR
;
A
#
# COMPACT_ATOMS: atom_id res chain seq x y z
N MET A 1 -17.15 -2.19 35.17
CA MET A 1 -17.36 -2.26 33.71
C MET A 1 -16.69 -1.04 33.11
N ALA A 2 -15.48 -1.19 32.57
CA ALA A 2 -14.72 -0.08 32.01
C ALA A 2 -15.18 0.16 30.57
N THR A 3 -15.80 1.32 30.33
CA THR A 3 -16.16 1.81 28.99
C THR A 3 -14.89 2.25 28.26
N THR A 4 -14.49 1.50 27.24
CA THR A 4 -13.45 1.90 26.29
C THR A 4 -14.01 3.00 25.37
N SER A 5 -13.58 4.23 25.62
CA SER A 5 -13.86 5.38 24.75
C SER A 5 -13.05 5.25 23.46
N THR A 6 -13.72 4.89 22.37
CA THR A 6 -13.15 4.96 21.01
C THR A 6 -12.98 6.43 20.63
N SER A 7 -11.75 6.93 20.65
CA SER A 7 -11.42 8.27 20.13
C SER A 7 -11.50 8.28 18.62
N THR A 8 -12.55 8.86 18.05
CA THR A 8 -12.65 9.16 16.62
C THR A 8 -11.56 10.19 16.26
N PRO A 9 -10.70 9.94 15.26
CA PRO A 9 -9.76 10.96 14.80
C PRO A 9 -10.55 12.14 14.21
N THR A 10 -10.30 13.34 14.72
CA THR A 10 -10.86 14.60 14.23
C THR A 10 -10.56 14.75 12.74
N THR A 11 -11.59 14.72 11.90
CA THR A 11 -11.48 14.83 10.44
C THR A 11 -10.88 16.19 10.04
N LYS A 12 -9.56 16.26 9.87
CA LYS A 12 -8.85 17.48 9.40
C LYS A 12 -9.05 17.78 7.91
N TYR A 13 -9.65 16.84 7.15
CA TYR A 13 -9.70 16.91 5.69
C TYR A 13 -11.15 16.95 5.20
N ASN A 14 -11.52 17.99 4.46
CA ASN A 14 -12.87 18.13 3.88
C ASN A 14 -13.03 17.22 2.65
N LEU A 15 -13.78 16.12 2.78
CA LEU A 15 -14.11 15.22 1.65
C LEU A 15 -14.92 15.89 0.53
N ARG A 16 -15.63 16.98 0.84
CA ARG A 16 -16.47 17.71 -0.13
C ARG A 16 -15.67 18.59 -1.10
N ASN A 17 -14.41 18.90 -0.75
CA ASN A 17 -13.45 19.58 -1.60
C ASN A 17 -12.06 18.99 -1.32
N PRO A 18 -11.73 17.82 -1.89
CA PRO A 18 -10.53 17.10 -1.55
C PRO A 18 -9.28 17.87 -1.99
N LEU A 19 -8.24 17.84 -1.16
CA LEU A 19 -6.93 18.39 -1.51
C LEU A 19 -6.41 17.66 -2.77
N PRO A 20 -5.95 18.38 -3.81
CA PRO A 20 -5.38 17.72 -4.99
C PRO A 20 -4.11 16.97 -4.58
N LEU A 21 -4.10 15.66 -4.83
CA LEU A 21 -2.95 14.79 -4.61
C LEU A 21 -2.12 14.72 -5.89
N SER A 22 -0.81 14.50 -5.76
CA SER A 22 0.02 14.17 -6.90
C SER A 22 -0.33 12.78 -7.43
N ALA A 23 -0.05 12.51 -8.71
CA ALA A 23 -0.39 11.22 -9.33
C ALA A 23 0.18 10.00 -8.58
N THR A 24 1.35 10.13 -7.95
CA THR A 24 1.94 9.06 -7.14
C THR A 24 1.18 8.83 -5.83
N GLN A 25 0.74 9.91 -5.18
CA GLN A 25 -0.08 9.84 -3.97
C GLN A 25 -1.46 9.24 -4.26
N GLU A 26 -2.09 9.58 -5.38
CA GLU A 26 -3.34 8.95 -5.80
C GLU A 26 -3.20 7.45 -6.06
N GLN A 27 -2.07 7.01 -6.61
CA GLN A 27 -1.80 5.58 -6.76
C GLN A 27 -1.66 4.86 -5.41
N GLU A 28 -1.07 5.50 -4.40
CA GLU A 28 -0.99 4.95 -3.04
C GLU A 28 -2.38 4.82 -2.40
N VAL A 29 -3.24 5.83 -2.54
CA VAL A 29 -4.65 5.76 -2.12
C VAL A 29 -5.38 4.62 -2.83
N LYS A 30 -5.21 4.50 -4.16
CA LYS A 30 -5.82 3.41 -4.95
C LYS A 30 -5.36 2.02 -4.48
N LYS A 31 -4.11 1.88 -4.01
CA LYS A 31 -3.63 0.61 -3.43
C LYS A 31 -4.38 0.25 -2.16
N ILE A 32 -4.61 1.22 -1.27
CA ILE A 32 -5.40 1.03 -0.03
C ILE A 32 -6.84 0.67 -0.38
N PHE A 33 -7.47 1.42 -1.30
CA PHE A 33 -8.81 1.15 -1.79
C PHE A 33 -8.95 -0.28 -2.35
N HIS A 34 -8.10 -0.67 -3.30
CA HIS A 34 -8.12 -2.02 -3.86
C HIS A 34 -7.82 -3.11 -2.82
N LYS A 35 -6.99 -2.83 -1.81
CA LYS A 35 -6.74 -3.77 -0.71
C LYS A 35 -8.03 -4.03 0.08
N ARG A 36 -8.81 -3.00 0.40
CA ARG A 36 -10.10 -3.17 1.11
C ARG A 36 -11.15 -3.86 0.26
N VAL A 37 -11.33 -3.44 -1.00
CA VAL A 37 -12.29 -4.08 -1.91
C VAL A 37 -11.98 -5.57 -2.06
N ARG A 38 -10.70 -5.94 -2.21
CA ARG A 38 -10.29 -7.35 -2.26
C ARG A 38 -10.48 -8.08 -0.94
N ALA A 39 -10.40 -7.39 0.20
CA ALA A 39 -10.69 -8.01 1.50
C ALA A 39 -12.18 -8.36 1.64
N HIS A 40 -13.08 -7.54 1.11
CA HIS A 40 -14.51 -7.85 1.07
C HIS A 40 -14.83 -9.01 0.12
N CYS A 41 -14.18 -9.06 -1.04
CA CYS A 41 -14.41 -10.09 -2.07
C CYS A 41 -13.45 -11.28 -1.98
N ALA A 42 -12.95 -11.60 -0.77
CA ALA A 42 -11.88 -12.58 -0.60
C ALA A 42 -12.30 -13.98 -1.06
N GLU A 43 -13.56 -14.37 -0.83
CA GLU A 43 -14.07 -15.70 -1.19
C GLU A 43 -14.21 -15.86 -2.70
N GLU A 44 -14.69 -14.85 -3.40
CA GLU A 44 -14.83 -14.85 -4.86
C GLU A 44 -13.47 -14.84 -5.55
N ILE A 45 -12.51 -14.07 -5.01
CA ILE A 45 -11.12 -14.06 -5.47
C ILE A 45 -10.48 -15.43 -5.27
N LYS A 46 -10.72 -16.07 -4.12
CA LYS A 46 -10.22 -17.41 -3.83
C LYS A 46 -10.79 -18.45 -4.77
N ALA A 47 -12.09 -18.41 -5.07
CA ALA A 47 -12.73 -19.30 -6.04
C ALA A 47 -12.13 -19.15 -7.45
N PHE A 48 -11.89 -17.91 -7.88
CA PHE A 48 -11.19 -17.64 -9.14
C PHE A 48 -9.76 -18.17 -9.13
N ALA A 49 -9.01 -17.91 -8.05
CA ALA A 49 -7.63 -18.38 -7.89
C ALA A 49 -7.55 -19.91 -7.96
N GLN A 50 -8.42 -20.62 -7.23
CA GLN A 50 -8.46 -22.09 -7.27
C GLN A 50 -8.71 -22.65 -8.68
N CYS A 51 -9.57 -22.01 -9.48
CA CYS A 51 -9.76 -22.39 -10.87
C CYS A 51 -8.51 -22.12 -11.73
N ALA A 52 -7.81 -21.01 -11.47
CA ALA A 52 -6.67 -20.53 -12.25
C ALA A 52 -5.32 -21.21 -11.92
N VAL A 53 -5.17 -21.87 -10.76
CA VAL A 53 -3.88 -22.39 -10.24
C VAL A 53 -3.10 -23.29 -11.21
N ASN A 54 -3.74 -23.91 -12.21
CA ASN A 54 -3.04 -24.75 -13.21
C ASN A 54 -3.39 -24.36 -14.67
N ARG A 55 -3.94 -23.17 -14.89
CA ARG A 55 -4.51 -22.76 -16.18
C ARG A 55 -4.04 -21.37 -16.58
N THR A 56 -2.74 -21.19 -16.80
CA THR A 56 -2.17 -19.86 -17.13
C THR A 56 -2.73 -19.28 -18.43
N ILE A 57 -2.85 -20.08 -19.49
CA ILE A 57 -3.28 -19.61 -20.82
C ILE A 57 -4.80 -19.71 -20.98
N THR A 58 -5.42 -20.77 -20.47
CA THR A 58 -6.85 -21.07 -20.70
C THR A 58 -7.78 -20.54 -19.59
N ALA A 59 -7.27 -20.00 -18.48
CA ALA A 59 -8.09 -19.51 -17.36
C ALA A 59 -9.13 -18.47 -17.79
N THR A 60 -8.81 -17.59 -18.75
CA THR A 60 -9.73 -16.55 -19.23
C THR A 60 -11.03 -17.13 -19.78
N TRP A 61 -10.97 -18.32 -20.40
CA TRP A 61 -12.12 -19.01 -20.97
C TRP A 61 -12.72 -20.02 -19.99
N VAL A 62 -11.88 -20.86 -19.38
CA VAL A 62 -12.32 -21.95 -18.49
C VAL A 62 -12.87 -21.43 -17.17
N CYS A 63 -12.27 -20.38 -16.61
CA CYS A 63 -12.66 -19.77 -15.34
C CYS A 63 -13.50 -18.52 -15.52
N ARG A 64 -14.21 -18.40 -16.66
CA ARG A 64 -14.99 -17.21 -17.03
C ARG A 64 -16.03 -16.86 -15.97
N ASP A 65 -16.74 -17.86 -15.46
CA ASP A 65 -17.83 -17.65 -14.51
C ASP A 65 -17.30 -17.14 -13.17
N GLN A 66 -16.24 -17.77 -12.63
CA GLN A 66 -15.59 -17.32 -11.40
C GLN A 66 -15.01 -15.90 -11.56
N ARG A 67 -14.45 -15.59 -12.74
CA ARG A 67 -13.96 -14.24 -13.06
C ARG A 67 -15.10 -13.21 -13.05
N LEU A 68 -16.25 -13.53 -13.62
CA LEU A 68 -17.42 -12.63 -13.64
C LEU A 68 -17.96 -12.41 -12.23
N THR A 69 -18.09 -13.47 -11.42
CA THR A 69 -18.54 -13.37 -10.01
C THR A 69 -17.60 -12.51 -9.17
N MET A 70 -16.28 -12.73 -9.31
CA MET A 70 -15.27 -11.91 -8.63
C MET A 70 -15.36 -10.44 -9.06
N ASN A 71 -15.48 -10.16 -10.35
CA ASN A 71 -15.60 -8.79 -10.86
C ASN A 71 -16.91 -8.13 -10.41
N SER A 72 -18.02 -8.86 -10.37
CA SER A 72 -19.29 -8.30 -9.87
C SER A 72 -19.21 -7.92 -8.39
N CYS A 73 -18.55 -8.74 -7.57
CA CYS A 73 -18.31 -8.38 -6.16
C CYS A 73 -17.45 -7.12 -6.06
N MET A 74 -16.33 -7.07 -6.79
CA MET A 74 -15.44 -5.92 -6.74
C MET A 74 -16.15 -4.63 -7.17
N LEU A 75 -16.99 -4.66 -8.19
CA LEU A 75 -17.79 -3.52 -8.62
C LEU A 75 -18.84 -3.10 -7.59
N ALA A 76 -19.48 -4.05 -6.90
CA ALA A 76 -20.46 -3.75 -5.85
C ALA A 76 -19.84 -3.05 -4.63
N HIS A 77 -18.59 -3.37 -4.31
CA HIS A 77 -17.84 -2.76 -3.20
C HIS A 77 -16.96 -1.57 -3.62
N ALA A 78 -16.78 -1.33 -4.91
CA ALA A 78 -16.05 -0.18 -5.45
C ALA A 78 -16.88 1.12 -5.38
N LYS A 79 -17.31 1.50 -4.18
CA LYS A 79 -18.10 2.71 -3.93
C LYS A 79 -17.19 3.92 -3.74
N PRO A 80 -17.62 5.13 -4.17
CA PRO A 80 -16.90 6.38 -3.89
C PRO A 80 -16.63 6.59 -2.39
N GLU A 81 -17.56 6.19 -1.53
CA GLU A 81 -17.38 6.28 -0.07
C GLU A 81 -16.17 5.46 0.44
N GLU A 82 -15.86 4.33 -0.19
CA GLU A 82 -14.69 3.53 0.19
C GLU A 82 -13.39 4.17 -0.31
N GLU A 83 -13.42 4.90 -1.44
CA GLU A 83 -12.28 5.70 -1.89
C GLU A 83 -12.02 6.86 -0.92
N ASP A 84 -13.07 7.54 -0.47
CA ASP A 84 -12.97 8.63 0.50
C ASP A 84 -12.39 8.15 1.83
N ARG A 85 -12.86 7.02 2.35
CA ARG A 85 -12.27 6.39 3.54
C ARG A 85 -10.82 5.96 3.31
N ALA A 86 -10.46 5.53 2.10
CA ALA A 86 -9.08 5.17 1.77
C ALA A 86 -8.17 6.42 1.73
N ARG A 87 -8.69 7.56 1.28
CA ARG A 87 -8.01 8.86 1.37
C ARG A 87 -7.78 9.25 2.83
N GLU A 88 -8.80 9.12 3.68
CA GLU A 88 -8.67 9.42 5.11
C GLU A 88 -7.60 8.57 5.80
N GLU A 89 -7.59 7.25 5.54
CA GLU A 89 -6.55 6.36 6.08
C GLU A 89 -5.16 6.73 5.54
N TRP A 90 -5.07 7.07 4.26
CA TRP A 90 -3.81 7.50 3.66
C TRP A 90 -3.28 8.79 4.29
N PHE A 91 -4.16 9.76 4.58
CA PHE A 91 -3.77 10.97 5.29
C PHE A 91 -3.44 10.71 6.76
N ALA A 92 -4.17 9.83 7.45
CA ALA A 92 -3.89 9.47 8.84
C ALA A 92 -2.49 8.84 9.01
N THR A 93 -2.10 8.02 8.05
CA THR A 93 -0.78 7.35 8.01
C THR A 93 0.32 8.23 7.41
N HIS A 94 0.03 9.48 7.02
CA HIS A 94 1.00 10.37 6.38
C HIS A 94 2.17 10.73 7.31
N GLU A 95 1.90 11.06 8.58
CA GLU A 95 2.94 11.37 9.56
C GLU A 95 3.86 10.17 9.82
N GLU A 96 3.28 8.96 9.90
CA GLU A 96 4.04 7.72 10.07
C GLU A 96 4.95 7.45 8.88
N ARG A 97 4.44 7.53 7.64
CA ARG A 97 5.26 7.39 6.42
C ARG A 97 6.37 8.43 6.33
N ARG A 98 6.15 9.65 6.84
CA ARG A 98 7.21 10.67 6.90
C ARG A 98 8.31 10.27 7.88
N ARG A 99 7.94 9.79 9.07
CA ARG A 99 8.89 9.32 10.07
C ARG A 99 9.72 8.14 9.57
N GLU A 100 9.08 7.16 8.93
CA GLU A 100 9.77 6.01 8.34
C GLU A 100 10.81 6.41 7.27
N LYS A 101 10.45 7.36 6.39
CA LYS A 101 11.37 7.90 5.39
C LYS A 101 12.55 8.64 6.02
N GLU A 102 12.30 9.43 7.07
CA GLU A 102 13.37 10.12 7.80
C GLU A 102 14.32 9.14 8.51
N GLU A 103 13.80 8.06 9.08
CA GLU A 103 14.61 7.00 9.68
C GLU A 103 15.40 6.22 8.65
N GLU A 104 14.81 5.91 7.49
CA GLU A 104 15.50 5.25 6.39
C GLU A 104 16.64 6.12 5.85
N LEU A 105 16.40 7.42 5.63
CA LEU A 105 17.43 8.36 5.22
C LEU A 105 18.58 8.39 6.23
N LYS A 106 18.28 8.45 7.54
CA LYS A 106 19.32 8.36 8.59
C LYS A 106 20.13 7.06 8.50
N ARG A 107 19.47 5.92 8.29
CA ARG A 107 20.16 4.62 8.13
C ARG A 107 21.06 4.59 6.89
N VAL A 108 20.60 5.17 5.78
CA VAL A 108 21.37 5.26 4.52
C VAL A 108 22.59 6.17 4.70
N GLU A 109 22.44 7.31 5.36
CA GLU A 109 23.58 8.22 5.65
C GLU A 109 24.63 7.56 6.54
N VAL A 110 24.22 6.90 7.64
CA VAL A 110 25.16 6.14 8.49
C VAL A 110 25.91 5.08 7.68
N ARG A 111 25.19 4.30 6.86
CA ARG A 111 25.81 3.29 5.99
C ARG A 111 26.76 3.92 4.97
N ARG A 112 26.42 5.09 4.44
CA ARG A 112 27.25 5.84 3.49
C ARG A 112 28.56 6.28 4.15
N GLU A 113 28.51 6.78 5.37
CA GLU A 113 29.70 7.17 6.15
C GLU A 113 30.62 5.98 6.43
N GLU A 114 30.05 4.83 6.83
CA GLU A 114 30.81 3.60 7.04
C GLU A 114 31.52 3.13 5.77
N ILE A 115 30.84 3.17 4.63
CA ILE A 115 31.42 2.81 3.33
C ILE A 115 32.57 3.77 2.97
N ILE A 116 32.38 5.08 3.17
CA ILE A 116 33.43 6.08 2.92
C ILE A 116 34.66 5.83 3.81
N ARG A 117 34.44 5.48 5.09
CA ARG A 117 35.53 5.15 6.02
C ARG A 117 36.32 3.93 5.55
N MET A 118 35.64 2.84 5.19
CA MET A 118 36.29 1.62 4.70
C MET A 118 37.08 1.87 3.41
N MET A 119 36.52 2.62 2.45
CA MET A 119 37.23 2.97 1.20
C MET A 119 38.52 3.75 1.47
N ARG A 120 38.50 4.70 2.42
CA ARG A 120 39.69 5.48 2.80
C ARG A 120 40.77 4.59 3.45
N GLU A 121 40.36 3.65 4.30
CA GLU A 121 41.27 2.69 4.93
C GLU A 121 41.92 1.76 3.91
N ASP A 122 41.16 1.26 2.93
CA ASP A 122 41.67 0.41 1.85
C ASP A 122 42.62 1.16 0.92
N GLU A 123 42.33 2.43 0.57
CA GLU A 123 43.26 3.28 -0.17
C GLU A 123 44.59 3.50 0.57
N ALA A 124 44.55 3.68 1.89
CA ALA A 124 45.76 3.84 2.71
C ALA A 124 46.58 2.54 2.75
N ARG A 125 45.92 1.38 2.88
CA ARG A 125 46.58 0.07 2.81
C ARG A 125 47.18 -0.21 1.43
N SER A 126 46.52 0.22 0.37
CA SER A 126 47.00 0.09 -1.02
C SER A 126 48.24 0.93 -1.29
N LYS A 127 48.28 2.20 -0.85
CA LYS A 127 49.44 3.10 -1.04
C LYS A 127 50.66 2.73 -0.20
N GLY A 128 50.48 1.97 0.87
CA GLY A 128 51.56 1.50 1.75
C GLY A 128 52.23 0.21 1.30
N ARG A 129 51.76 -0.43 0.21
CA ARG A 129 52.30 -1.68 -0.34
C ARG A 129 53.09 -1.40 -1.62
#